data_AF-A0A2G6JRB8-F1
#
_entry.id   AF-A0A2G6JRB8-F1
#
_cell.length_a   1.000
_cell.length_b   1.000
_cell.length_c   1.000
_cell.angle_alpha   90.00
_cell.angle_beta   90.00
_cell.angle_gamma   90.00
#
_symmetry.space_group_name_H-M   'P 1'
#
loop_
_entity.id
_entity.type
_entity.pdbx_description
1 polymer ?
#
loop_
_entity_poly.entity_id
_entity_poly.type
_entity_poly.pdbx_seq_one_letter_code
_entity_poly.pdbx_strand_id
1 'polypeptide(L)'
;MAEELAAVRAEVAELRSRVEELKQRLEAEHPSGQVSEEVLLAISAAVAAYLGKRTRVRQVRRRRDPGWSRRGRYGIQHSHNPGLSGL
;
A
#
# COMPACT_ATOMS: atom_id res chain seq x y z
N MET A 1 -36.52 -16.67 23.09
CA MET A 1 -36.24 -15.28 23.52
C MET A 1 -35.02 -15.15 24.43
N ALA A 2 -35.05 -15.56 25.71
CA ALA A 2 -33.89 -15.36 26.61
C ALA A 2 -32.64 -16.17 26.20
N GLU A 3 -32.84 -17.41 25.73
CA GLU A 3 -31.77 -18.31 25.27
C GLU A 3 -31.13 -17.82 23.95
N GLU A 4 -31.94 -17.36 23.00
CA GLU A 4 -31.46 -16.77 21.73
C GLU A 4 -30.65 -15.50 21.97
N LEU A 5 -31.07 -14.64 22.91
CA LEU A 5 -30.29 -13.45 23.30
C LEU A 5 -28.94 -13.83 23.94
N ALA A 6 -28.89 -14.94 24.69
CA ALA A 6 -27.65 -15.44 25.25
C ALA A 6 -26.71 -15.99 24.17
N ALA A 7 -27.24 -16.73 23.19
CA ALA A 7 -26.49 -17.25 22.05
C ALA A 7 -25.89 -16.11 21.21
N VAL A 8 -26.68 -15.10 20.87
CA VAL A 8 -26.19 -13.93 20.11
C VAL A 8 -25.11 -13.17 20.88
N ARG A 9 -25.22 -13.02 22.21
CA ARG A 9 -24.18 -12.38 23.02
C ARG A 9 -22.88 -13.18 23.04
N ALA A 10 -22.96 -14.50 23.06
CA ALA A 10 -21.79 -15.38 23.00
C ALA A 10 -21.07 -15.25 21.65
N GLU A 11 -21.82 -15.26 20.55
CA GLU A 11 -21.26 -15.07 19.20
C GLU A 11 -20.61 -13.68 19.03
N VAL A 12 -21.26 -12.63 19.55
CA VAL A 12 -20.67 -11.27 19.55
C VAL A 12 -19.38 -11.22 20.39
N ALA A 13 -19.31 -11.94 21.51
CA ALA A 13 -18.09 -12.00 22.32
C ALA A 13 -16.94 -12.70 21.58
N GLU A 14 -17.24 -13.81 20.90
CA GLU A 14 -16.26 -14.53 20.08
C GLU A 14 -15.76 -13.67 18.91
N LEU A 15 -16.67 -13.04 18.17
CA LEU A 15 -16.32 -12.15 17.06
C LEU A 15 -15.48 -10.96 17.53
N ARG A 16 -15.78 -10.37 18.68
CA ARG A 16 -14.96 -9.29 19.27
C ARG A 16 -13.56 -9.79 19.59
N SER A 17 -13.42 -10.98 20.16
CA SER A 17 -12.10 -11.58 20.43
C SER A 17 -11.31 -11.77 19.14
N ARG A 18 -11.96 -12.28 18.09
CA ARG A 18 -11.33 -12.50 16.77
C ARG A 18 -10.89 -11.20 16.12
N VAL A 19 -11.71 -10.15 16.21
CA VAL A 19 -11.37 -8.83 15.69
C VAL A 19 -10.15 -8.25 16.41
N GLU A 20 -10.05 -8.44 17.73
CA GLU A 20 -8.93 -7.90 18.49
C GLU A 20 -7.62 -8.65 18.21
N GLU A 21 -7.69 -9.98 18.05
CA GLU A 21 -6.56 -10.80 17.57
C GLU A 21 -6.07 -10.31 16.19
N LEU A 22 -7.01 -10.07 15.26
CA LEU A 22 -6.67 -9.60 13.91
C LEU A 22 -6.06 -8.19 13.92
N LYS A 23 -6.57 -7.28 14.76
CA LYS A 23 -5.98 -5.95 14.92
C LYS A 23 -4.56 -6.00 15.46
N GLN A 24 -4.30 -6.85 16.46
CA GLN A 24 -2.96 -7.04 17.02
C GLN A 24 -1.99 -7.58 15.97
N ARG A 25 -2.42 -8.56 15.17
CA ARG A 25 -1.61 -9.08 14.04
C ARG A 25 -1.34 -8.00 13.00
N LEU A 26 -2.36 -7.21 12.66
CA LEU A 26 -2.22 -6.11 11.70
C LEU A 26 -1.21 -5.07 12.18
N GLU A 27 -1.26 -4.69 13.46
CA GLU A 27 -0.30 -3.73 14.03
C GLU A 27 1.13 -4.30 14.09
N ALA A 28 1.28 -5.61 14.33
CA ALA A 28 2.59 -6.26 14.32
C ALA A 28 3.21 -6.35 12.92
N GLU A 29 2.41 -6.64 11.90
CA GLU A 29 2.85 -6.74 10.50
C GLU A 29 3.00 -5.35 9.84
N HIS A 30 2.16 -4.41 10.24
CA HIS A 30 2.10 -3.05 9.74
C HIS A 30 2.08 -2.08 10.93
N PRO A 31 3.21 -1.90 11.63
CA PRO A 31 3.28 -0.93 12.71
C PRO A 31 2.81 0.41 12.15
N SER A 32 1.74 0.94 12.72
CA SER A 32 1.08 2.18 12.30
C SER A 32 1.96 3.42 12.57
N GLY A 33 3.21 3.21 12.98
CA GLY A 33 4.23 4.22 13.12
C GLY A 33 4.38 5.05 11.86
N GLN A 34 4.53 6.35 12.07
CA GLN A 34 4.98 7.25 11.01
C GLN A 34 6.29 6.71 10.45
N VAL A 35 6.38 6.66 9.11
CA VAL A 35 7.64 6.40 8.43
C VAL A 35 8.67 7.37 9.01
N SER A 36 9.82 6.86 9.44
CA SER A 36 10.90 7.68 10.00
C SER A 36 11.17 8.89 9.10
N GLU A 37 11.37 10.07 9.70
CA GLU A 37 11.62 11.30 8.97
C GLU A 37 12.81 11.16 8.01
N GLU A 38 13.84 10.43 8.42
CA GLU A 38 15.00 10.12 7.57
C GLU A 38 14.61 9.30 6.33
N VAL A 39 13.72 8.31 6.49
CA VAL A 39 13.22 7.49 5.38
C VAL A 39 12.35 8.32 4.43
N LEU A 40 11.49 9.19 4.97
CA LEU A 40 10.70 10.11 4.16
C LEU A 40 11.59 11.08 3.37
N LEU A 41 12.65 11.59 3.99
CA LEU A 41 13.61 12.49 3.37
C LEU A 41 14.40 11.77 2.27
N ALA A 42 14.88 10.55 2.53
CA ALA A 42 15.60 9.73 1.56
C ALA A 42 14.72 9.40 0.33
N ILE A 43 13.46 8.99 0.56
CA ILE A 43 12.50 8.74 -0.52
C ILE A 43 12.24 10.02 -1.33
N SER A 44 12.02 11.16 -0.65
CA SER A 44 11.76 12.44 -1.30
C SER A 44 12.95 12.92 -2.14
N ALA A 45 14.17 12.78 -1.62
CA ALA A 45 15.40 13.09 -2.33
C ALA A 45 15.59 12.21 -3.57
N ALA A 46 15.33 10.90 -3.46
CA ALA A 46 15.40 9.98 -4.60
C ALA A 46 14.37 10.34 -5.68
N VAL A 47 13.14 10.68 -5.29
CA VAL A 47 12.10 11.14 -6.23
C VAL A 47 12.50 12.46 -6.88
N ALA A 48 13.01 13.43 -6.12
CA ALA A 48 13.46 14.71 -6.65
C ALA A 48 14.64 14.54 -7.63
N ALA A 49 15.60 13.66 -7.31
CA ALA A 49 16.72 13.33 -8.19
C ALA A 49 16.26 12.65 -9.48
N TYR A 50 15.32 11.71 -9.39
CA TYR A 50 14.75 11.03 -10.56
C TYR A 50 13.97 11.98 -11.47
N LEU A 51 13.17 12.88 -10.87
CA LEU A 51 12.30 13.79 -11.61
C LEU A 51 13.02 15.04 -12.14
N GLY A 52 14.14 15.45 -11.54
CA GLY A 52 14.94 16.59 -11.96
C GLY A 52 14.29 17.97 -11.70
N LYS A 53 14.90 19.05 -12.22
CA LYS A 53 14.40 20.42 -12.06
C LYS A 53 13.20 20.66 -13.01
N ARG A 54 12.04 21.05 -12.46
CA ARG A 54 10.77 21.45 -13.15
C ARG A 54 9.80 20.34 -13.59
N THR A 55 9.65 19.30 -12.79
CA THR A 55 8.69 18.23 -13.10
C THR A 55 7.29 18.61 -12.61
N ARG A 56 6.40 18.93 -13.55
CA ARG A 56 4.99 19.26 -13.24
C ARG A 56 4.21 17.99 -12.95
N VAL A 57 3.95 17.71 -11.68
CA VAL A 57 3.07 16.60 -11.28
C VAL A 57 1.63 16.97 -11.65
N ARG A 58 1.06 16.32 -12.67
CA ARG A 58 -0.30 16.63 -13.17
C ARG A 58 -1.39 15.96 -12.35
N GLN A 59 -1.16 14.72 -11.89
CA GLN A 59 -2.11 13.98 -11.06
C GLN A 59 -1.45 12.79 -10.37
N VAL A 60 -1.70 12.63 -9.07
CA VAL A 60 -1.35 11.41 -8.32
C VAL A 60 -2.63 10.60 -8.12
N ARG A 61 -2.68 9.38 -8.68
CA ARG A 61 -3.82 8.47 -8.48
C ARG A 61 -3.35 7.25 -7.69
N ARG A 62 -3.94 7.03 -6.51
CA ARG A 62 -3.74 5.78 -5.76
C ARG A 62 -4.37 4.63 -6.53
N ARG A 63 -3.55 3.66 -6.94
CA ARG A 63 -4.01 2.39 -7.53
C ARG A 63 -3.98 1.32 -6.44
N ARG A 64 -5.09 0.60 -6.26
CA ARG A 64 -5.21 -0.50 -5.28
C ARG A 64 -4.70 -1.84 -5.82
N ASP A 65 -3.85 -1.82 -6.85
CA ASP A 65 -3.43 -2.99 -7.60
C ASP A 65 -2.05 -3.49 -7.12
N PRO A 66 -1.89 -4.79 -6.80
CA PRO A 66 -0.66 -5.37 -6.22
C PRO A 66 0.54 -5.35 -7.17
N GLY A 67 0.36 -5.01 -8.45
CA GLY A 67 1.42 -4.92 -9.45
C GLY A 67 2.37 -3.72 -9.31
N TRP A 68 2.32 -2.96 -8.20
CA TRP A 68 3.22 -1.81 -7.96
C TRP A 68 4.71 -2.21 -8.08
N SER A 69 5.10 -3.31 -7.45
CA SER A 69 6.48 -3.82 -7.49
C SER A 69 6.89 -4.29 -8.89
N ARG A 70 5.96 -4.82 -9.69
CA ARG A 70 6.20 -5.22 -11.09
C ARG A 70 6.37 -4.00 -11.99
N ARG A 71 5.49 -2.99 -11.86
CA ARG A 71 5.50 -1.76 -12.69
C ARG A 71 6.74 -0.92 -12.52
N GLY A 72 7.29 -0.81 -11.29
CA GLY A 72 8.56 -0.13 -11.06
C GLY A 72 9.72 -0.73 -11.86
N ARG A 73 9.72 -2.05 -12.08
CA ARG A 73 10.74 -2.74 -12.88
C ARG A 73 10.51 -2.64 -14.39
N TYR A 74 9.25 -2.58 -14.83
CA TYR A 74 8.92 -2.44 -16.26
C TYR A 74 9.43 -1.13 -16.87
N GLY A 75 9.40 -0.02 -16.13
CA GLY A 75 9.88 1.29 -16.62
C GLY A 75 11.39 1.37 -16.89
N ILE A 76 12.19 0.58 -16.16
CA ILE A 76 13.66 0.53 -16.29
C ILE A 76 14.08 -0.34 -17.48
N GLN A 77 13.27 -1.34 -17.85
CA GLN A 77 13.63 -2.35 -18.86
C GLN A 77 13.13 -2.06 -20.29
N HIS A 78 12.33 -1.01 -20.52
CA HIS A 78 11.74 -0.71 -21.84
C HIS A 78 12.36 0.53 -22.53
N SER A 79 13.51 1.05 -22.08
CA SER A 79 14.22 2.12 -22.80
C SER A 79 14.72 1.71 -24.19
N HIS A 80 14.68 0.41 -24.50
CA HIS A 80 15.00 -0.16 -25.81
C HIS A 80 13.80 -0.95 -26.36
N ASN A 81 12.72 -0.27 -26.77
CA ASN A 81 11.93 -0.80 -27.89
C ASN A 81 12.26 0.01 -29.14
N PRO A 82 13.30 -0.37 -29.91
CA PRO A 82 13.56 0.25 -31.19
C PRO A 82 12.42 -0.11 -32.14
N GLY A 83 11.62 0.89 -32.50
CA GLY A 83 10.89 0.97 -33.77
C GLY A 83 9.88 -0.14 -34.07
N LEU A 84 8.62 0.09 -33.72
CA LEU A 84 7.53 -0.19 -34.66
C LEU A 84 7.44 1.00 -35.63
N SER A 85 8.34 1.02 -36.62
CA SER A 85 8.18 1.77 -37.87
C SER A 85 8.19 0.74 -39.00
N GLY A 86 7.04 0.54 -39.64
CA GLY A 86 6.92 -0.33 -40.81
C GLY A 86 5.70 -1.25 -40.76
N LEU A 87 4.50 -0.68 -40.81
CA LEU A 87 3.37 -1.19 -41.60
C LEU A 87 2.70 0.02 -42.27
#